data_AF-K0VIX5-F1
#
_entry.id   AF-K0VIX5-F1
#
_cell.length_a   1.000
_cell.length_b   1.000
_cell.length_c   1.000
_cell.angle_alpha   90.00
_cell.angle_beta   90.00
_cell.angle_gamma   90.00
#
_symmetry.space_group_name_H-M   'P 1'
#
loop_
_entity.id
_entity.type
_entity.pdbx_description
1 polymer ?
#
loop_
_entity_poly.entity_id
_entity_poly.type
_entity_poly.pdbx_seq_one_letter_code
_entity_poly.pdbx_strand_id
1 'polypeptide(L)' 'QAPVYFCDPHSPWQRGSNENTNRLLRFWFEKGTDLSRYTKADLKSVQDKLNTRPRPTLDYDTPAQRLAALINQAA' A
#
# COMPACT_ATOMS: atom_id res chain seq x y z
N GLN A 1 -22.27 1.85 -6.08
CA GLN A 1 -21.15 1.93 -7.03
C GLN A 1 -20.20 2.99 -6.50
N ALA A 2 -18.89 2.74 -6.44
CA ALA A 2 -17.94 3.73 -5.93
C ALA A 2 -17.53 4.72 -7.04
N PRO A 3 -17.42 6.03 -6.74
CA PRO A 3 -16.93 7.01 -7.72
C PRO A 3 -15.47 6.71 -8.10
N VAL A 4 -15.12 6.96 -9.37
CA VAL A 4 -13.79 6.76 -9.93
C VAL A 4 -13.14 8.12 -10.18
N TYR A 5 -11.89 8.28 -9.73
CA TYR A 5 -11.12 9.51 -9.87
C TYR A 5 -9.81 9.24 -10.61
N PHE A 6 -9.37 10.19 -11.44
CA PHE A 6 -8.10 10.15 -12.16
C PHE A 6 -7.22 11.32 -11.75
N CYS A 7 -5.90 11.14 -11.83
CA CYS A 7 -4.93 12.22 -11.68
C CYS A 7 -4.71 12.92 -13.02
N ASP A 8 -4.37 14.20 -12.96
CA ASP A 8 -3.93 14.97 -14.10
C ASP A 8 -2.64 14.36 -14.69
N PRO A 9 -2.46 14.41 -16.02
CA PRO A 9 -1.23 13.97 -16.66
C PRO A 9 0.00 14.63 -16.02
N HIS A 10 1.08 13.88 -15.89
CA HIS A 10 2.36 14.34 -15.32
C HIS A 10 2.28 14.89 -13.88
N SER A 11 1.23 14.54 -13.13
CA SER A 11 1.01 15.01 -11.75
C SER A 11 1.14 13.91 -10.69
N PRO A 12 2.33 13.28 -10.52
CA PRO A 12 2.50 12.14 -9.61
C PRO A 12 2.23 12.48 -8.13
N TRP A 13 2.31 13.76 -7.74
CA TRP A 13 2.00 14.21 -6.37
C TRP A 13 0.54 14.01 -5.98
N GLN A 14 -0.40 14.00 -6.94
CA GLN A 14 -1.82 13.70 -6.69
C GLN A 14 -2.05 12.24 -6.25
N ARG A 15 -1.03 11.39 -6.39
CA ARG A 15 -1.02 9.99 -5.93
C ARG A 15 0.19 9.67 -5.06
N GLY A 16 0.64 10.64 -4.26
CA GLY A 16 1.84 10.52 -3.43
C GLY A 16 1.88 9.27 -2.55
N SER A 17 0.75 8.89 -1.95
CA SER A 17 0.64 7.67 -1.12
C SER A 17 0.89 6.39 -1.91
N ASN A 18 0.40 6.31 -3.15
CA ASN A 18 0.62 5.17 -4.03
C ASN A 18 2.09 5.09 -4.43
N GLU A 19 2.71 6.22 -4.77
CA GLU A 19 4.13 6.27 -5.13
C GLU A 19 5.03 5.88 -3.96
N ASN A 20 4.70 6.32 -2.76
CA ASN A 20 5.43 5.92 -1.57
C ASN A 20 5.33 4.41 -1.31
N THR A 21 4.13 3.84 -1.44
CA THR A 21 3.89 2.41 -1.26
C THR A 21 4.61 1.59 -2.33
N ASN A 22 4.56 2.01 -3.60
CA ASN A 22 5.27 1.36 -4.70
C ASN A 22 6.79 1.35 -4.48
N ARG A 23 7.36 2.42 -3.93
CA ARG A 23 8.78 2.44 -3.54
C ARG A 23 9.11 1.41 -2.47
N LEU A 24 8.23 1.16 -1.51
CA LEU A 24 8.44 0.12 -0.49
C LEU A 24 8.36 -1.28 -1.10
N LEU A 25 7.42 -1.52 -2.01
CA LEU A 25 7.30 -2.81 -2.72
C LEU A 25 8.56 -3.16 -3.50
N ARG A 26 9.29 -2.16 -4.01
CA ARG A 26 10.56 -2.36 -4.73
C ARG A 26 11.69 -2.96 -3.91
N PHE A 27 11.54 -3.04 -2.58
CA PHE A 27 12.47 -3.81 -1.74
C PHE A 27 12.36 -5.33 -1.98
N TRP A 28 11.17 -5.83 -2.35
CA TRP A 28 10.94 -7.25 -2.65
C TRP A 28 10.80 -7.54 -4.13
N PHE A 29 10.24 -6.59 -4.89
CA PHE A 29 10.00 -6.71 -6.32
C PHE A 29 10.74 -5.60 -7.05
N GLU A 30 12.01 -5.85 -7.36
CA GLU A 30 12.84 -4.90 -8.10
C GLU A 30 12.11 -4.42 -9.37
N LYS A 31 12.43 -3.20 -9.80
CA LYS A 31 11.77 -2.62 -10.98
C LYS A 31 11.99 -3.53 -12.20
N GLY A 32 10.91 -3.90 -12.88
CA GLY A 32 10.96 -4.81 -14.03
C GLY A 32 10.84 -6.29 -13.68
N THR A 33 10.68 -6.63 -12.39
CA THR A 33 10.37 -7.99 -11.95
C THR A 33 9.09 -8.50 -12.60
N ASP A 34 9.17 -9.69 -13.19
CA ASP A 34 8.01 -10.44 -13.68
C ASP A 34 7.22 -11.01 -12.48
N LEU A 35 6.13 -10.33 -12.13
CA LEU A 35 5.28 -10.72 -11.01
C LEU A 35 4.51 -12.03 -11.24
N SER A 36 4.39 -12.50 -12.49
CA SER A 36 3.67 -13.76 -12.79
C SER A 36 4.36 -14.99 -12.19
N ARG A 37 5.66 -14.86 -11.85
CA ARG A 37 6.47 -15.90 -11.22
C ARG A 37 6.21 -16.06 -9.72
N TYR A 38 5.51 -15.10 -9.10
CA TYR A 38 5.23 -15.10 -7.67
C TYR A 38 3.85 -15.70 -7.42
N THR A 39 3.79 -16.59 -6.43
CA THR A 39 2.52 -17.16 -6.00
C THR A 39 1.69 -16.14 -5.22
N LYS A 40 0.39 -16.41 -5.08
CA LYS A 40 -0.47 -15.62 -4.19
C LYS A 40 0.06 -15.58 -2.75
N ALA A 41 0.70 -16.66 -2.29
CA ALA A 41 1.29 -16.72 -0.96
C ALA A 41 2.50 -15.79 -0.81
N ASP A 42 3.35 -15.71 -1.84
CA ASP A 42 4.50 -14.79 -1.85
C ASP A 42 4.04 -13.33 -1.78
N LEU A 43 3.06 -12.97 -2.61
CA LEU A 43 2.49 -11.63 -2.63
C LEU A 43 1.82 -11.29 -1.29
N LYS A 44 1.09 -12.24 -0.70
CA LYS A 44 0.48 -12.09 0.61
C LYS A 44 1.51 -11.88 1.72
N SER A 45 2.64 -12.61 1.70
CA SER A 45 3.72 -12.41 2.67
C SER A 45 4.26 -10.98 2.65
N VAL A 46 4.46 -10.41 1.45
CA VAL A 46 4.90 -9.01 1.31
C VAL A 46 3.82 -8.02 1.75
N GLN A 47 2.56 -8.27 1.39
CA GLN A 47 1.43 -7.46 1.85
C GLN A 47 1.35 -7.44 3.38
N ASP A 48 1.43 -8.60 4.02
CA ASP A 48 1.34 -8.73 5.47
C ASP A 48 2.48 -7.96 6.14
N LYS A 49 3.72 -8.09 5.65
CA LYS A 49 4.87 -7.30 6.13
C LYS A 49 4.65 -5.80 6.01
N LEU A 50 4.03 -5.33 4.93
CA LEU A 50 3.76 -3.90 4.75
C LEU A 50 2.64 -3.39 5.65
N ASN A 51 1.62 -4.21 5.88
CA ASN A 51 0.45 -3.90 6.69
C ASN A 51 0.72 -3.99 8.20
N THR A 52 1.70 -4.79 8.63
CA THR A 52 2.14 -4.89 10.03
C THR A 52 3.35 -4.02 10.35
N ARG A 53 3.89 -3.28 9.37
CA ARG A 53 5.03 -2.37 9.59
C ARG A 53 4.57 -1.04 10.19
N PRO A 54 5.06 -0.64 11.38
CA PRO A 54 4.82 0.68 11.96
C PRO A 54 5.16 1.82 10.99
N ARG A 55 4.30 2.85 10.94
CA ARG A 55 4.53 4.04 10.10
C ARG A 55 4.67 5.28 10.97
N PRO A 56 5.77 6.05 10.85
CA PRO A 56 5.90 7.33 11.55
C PRO A 56 4.77 8.31 11.24
N THR A 57 4.20 8.26 10.03
CA THR A 57 3.05 9.11 9.62
C THR A 57 1.72 8.71 10.29
N LEU A 58 1.69 7.59 11.01
CA LEU A 58 0.54 7.07 11.72
C LEU A 58 0.84 6.96 13.23
N ASP A 59 1.71 7.82 13.77
CA ASP A 59 2.12 7.78 15.18
C ASP A 59 2.70 6.41 15.59
N TYR A 60 3.38 5.75 14.65
CA TYR A 60 3.91 4.38 14.78
C TYR A 60 2.87 3.25 14.88
N ASP A 61 1.59 3.53 14.66
CA ASP A 61 0.64 2.47 14.38
C ASP A 61 0.94 1.78 13.04
N THR A 62 0.49 0.54 12.93
CA THR A 62 0.51 -0.20 11.67
C THR A 62 -0.68 0.18 10.79
N PRO A 63 -0.56 0.10 9.45
CA PRO A 63 -1.69 0.32 8.56
C PRO A 63 -2.90 -0.57 8.89
N ALA A 64 -2.67 -1.82 9.30
CA ALA A 64 -3.73 -2.73 9.72
C ALA A 64 -4.48 -2.23 10.96
N GLN A 65 -3.77 -1.74 11.98
CA GLN A 65 -4.40 -1.18 13.19
C GLN A 65 -5.23 0.06 12.88
N ARG A 66 -4.68 1.01 12.11
CA ARG A 66 -5.40 2.24 11.75
C ARG A 66 -6.65 1.94 10.93
N LEU A 67 -6.56 1.02 9.97
CA LEU A 67 -7.70 0.61 9.18
C LEU A 67 -8.79 -0.02 10.06
N ALA A 68 -8.43 -0.94 10.96
CA ALA A 68 -9.37 -1.55 11.89
C ALA A 68 -10.07 -0.50 12.78
N ALA A 69 -9.31 0.47 13.30
CA ALA A 69 -9.87 1.56 14.10
C ALA A 69 -10.88 2.41 13.31
N LEU A 70 -10.57 2.77 12.06
CA LEU A 70 -11.46 3.57 11.22
C LEU A 70 -12.74 2.82 10.84
N ILE A 71 -12.64 1.52 10.54
CA ILE A 71 -13.81 0.69 10.24
C ILE A 71 -14.71 0.58 11.48
N ASN A 72 -14.12 0.37 12.66
CA ASN A 72 -14.89 0.27 13.91
C ASN A 72 -15.52 1.60 14.34
N GLN A 73 -14.95 2.75 13.95
CA GLN A 73 -15.54 4.07 14.20
C GLN A 73 -16.68 4.41 13.23
N ALA A 74 -16.65 3.84 12.02
CA ALA A 74 -17.66 4.06 10.99
C ALA A 74 -18.85 3.08 11.08
N ALA A 75 -18.72 2.02 11.88
CA ALA A 75 -19.78 1.05 12.19
C ALA A 75 -20.66 1.54 13.36
#